data_AF-W9VI57-F1
#
_entry.id   AF-W9VI57-F1
#
_cell.length_a   1.000
_cell.length_b   1.000
_cell.length_c   1.000
_cell.angle_alpha   90.00
_cell.angle_beta   90.00
_cell.angle_gamma   90.00
#
_symmetry.space_group_name_H-M   'P 1'
#
loop_
_entity.id
_entity.type
_entity.pdbx_description
1 polymer ?
#
loop_
_entity_poly.entity_id
_entity_poly.type
_entity_poly.pdbx_seq_one_letter_code
_entity_poly.pdbx_strand_id
1 'polypeptide(L)'
;MSLEPGTALPNTVARPNSLPPCPRSRPVAGLHDWYTIRDMSFLNFCPSCMGFLGSTRFRDYFIPSFQKDPRQPIICAMSHPWLRVAWLQSIKQDRKDLGLIWHIAHGPPAGTKPCSGTKSDLRRWYHLTDPRTKRAVDNFDICSACVRNIDLIFPNLQFCVFDRPQDKKEVEKICNLNTHSRHFLPILNELERLSERSKDSIRHRDFQDFVDYIRRISRNRQCVKDTLLATQSWHFHPEIPELTICEECYEEVVWPLRDRSIAHDVSKTLKLVPALRKSSLLPGTSCQLYSERMRRVFRDAVSRNNLESLKQTAQYRYHMEHRLQEMHKLYEMDQLAGIDRRHEIEKNISIWKSIE
;
A
#
# COMPACT_ATOMS: atom_id res chain seq x y z
N MET A 1 -22.19 60.98 6.94
CA MET A 1 -21.91 60.07 5.81
C MET A 1 -20.92 59.03 6.31
N SER A 2 -21.44 57.94 6.86
CA SER A 2 -20.66 56.88 7.49
C SER A 2 -20.82 55.64 6.61
N LEU A 3 -19.75 55.26 5.93
CA LEU A 3 -19.68 54.11 5.04
C LEU A 3 -19.49 52.85 5.88
N GLU A 4 -20.43 51.92 5.77
CA GLU A 4 -20.29 50.58 6.34
C GLU A 4 -19.27 49.74 5.56
N PRO A 5 -18.41 48.94 6.23
CA PRO A 5 -17.56 47.99 5.56
C PRO A 5 -18.32 46.71 5.21
N GLY A 6 -18.29 46.39 3.92
CA GLY A 6 -18.95 45.25 3.30
C GLY A 6 -18.54 43.89 3.88
N THR A 7 -19.55 43.03 3.96
CA THR A 7 -19.52 41.65 4.41
C THR A 7 -18.60 40.82 3.51
N ALA A 8 -17.51 40.29 4.07
CA ALA A 8 -16.63 39.36 3.39
C ALA A 8 -17.35 38.03 3.12
N LEU A 9 -17.33 37.59 1.87
CA LEU A 9 -17.80 36.28 1.43
C LEU A 9 -17.02 35.15 2.15
N PRO A 10 -17.68 34.05 2.56
CA PRO A 10 -17.03 32.98 3.29
C PRO A 10 -16.00 32.24 2.42
N ASN A 11 -14.83 32.05 3.02
CA ASN A 11 -13.68 31.30 2.52
C ASN A 11 -14.06 30.02 1.77
N THR A 12 -13.58 29.93 0.53
CA THR A 12 -13.50 28.71 -0.26
C THR A 12 -12.78 27.64 0.56
N VAL A 13 -13.53 26.70 1.15
CA VAL A 13 -12.97 25.56 1.87
C VAL A 13 -12.08 24.78 0.89
N ALA A 14 -10.77 24.79 1.14
CA ALA A 14 -9.82 24.01 0.36
C ALA A 14 -10.27 22.55 0.32
N ARG A 15 -10.50 22.02 -0.89
CA ARG A 15 -10.89 20.63 -1.09
C ARG A 15 -9.79 19.75 -0.48
N PRO A 16 -10.11 18.81 0.44
CA PRO A 16 -9.09 17.99 1.07
C PRO A 16 -8.44 17.08 0.01
N ASN A 17 -7.14 17.31 -0.23
CA ASN A 17 -6.31 16.50 -1.14
C ASN A 17 -6.08 15.06 -0.66
N SER A 18 -6.55 14.73 0.55
CA SER A 18 -6.52 13.37 1.10
C SER A 18 -7.64 13.16 2.10
N LEU A 19 -8.35 12.07 1.96
CA LEU A 19 -9.27 11.56 2.98
C LEU A 19 -8.48 11.08 4.22
N PRO A 20 -9.02 11.18 5.44
CA PRO A 20 -8.46 10.53 6.62
C PRO A 20 -8.61 8.99 6.54
N PRO A 21 -7.69 8.20 7.10
CA PRO A 21 -7.80 6.73 7.09
C PRO A 21 -9.10 6.29 7.76
N CYS A 22 -9.74 5.25 7.22
CA CYS A 22 -11.00 4.78 7.78
C CYS A 22 -10.77 4.11 9.15
N PRO A 23 -11.51 4.48 10.21
CA PRO A 23 -11.38 3.83 11.51
C PRO A 23 -11.93 2.40 11.50
N ARG A 24 -12.78 2.04 10.52
CA ARG A 24 -13.34 0.68 10.34
C ARG A 24 -12.73 -0.03 9.13
N SER A 25 -11.40 -0.01 9.08
CA SER A 25 -10.58 -0.64 8.04
C SER A 25 -10.38 -2.14 8.21
N ARG A 26 -10.79 -2.69 9.35
CA ARG A 26 -10.84 -4.13 9.61
C ARG A 26 -12.29 -4.60 9.60
N PRO A 27 -12.55 -5.89 9.28
CA PRO A 27 -13.87 -6.47 9.44
C PRO A 27 -14.31 -6.40 10.91
N VAL A 28 -15.50 -5.82 11.17
CA VAL A 28 -16.09 -5.69 12.51
C VAL A 28 -17.54 -6.18 12.48
N ALA A 29 -17.91 -7.02 13.44
CA ALA A 29 -19.27 -7.55 13.61
C ALA A 29 -20.07 -6.74 14.66
N GLY A 30 -21.40 -6.90 14.69
CA GLY A 30 -22.27 -6.31 15.72
C GLY A 30 -22.54 -4.80 15.63
N LEU A 31 -22.09 -4.14 14.56
CA LEU A 31 -22.34 -2.70 14.32
C LEU A 31 -23.57 -2.50 13.42
N HIS A 32 -24.44 -1.56 13.78
CA HIS A 32 -25.74 -1.34 13.12
C HIS A 32 -25.86 0.03 12.44
N ASP A 33 -24.86 0.90 12.57
CA ASP A 33 -24.83 2.28 12.10
C ASP A 33 -24.20 2.42 10.70
N TRP A 34 -24.37 1.41 9.85
CA TRP A 34 -23.82 1.39 8.50
C TRP A 34 -24.73 2.12 7.51
N TYR A 35 -24.12 2.76 6.53
CA TYR A 35 -24.78 3.31 5.36
C TYR A 35 -24.47 2.48 4.13
N THR A 36 -25.33 2.52 3.13
CA THR A 36 -25.15 1.85 1.84
C THR A 36 -25.73 2.70 0.70
N ILE A 37 -25.66 2.21 -0.52
CA ILE A 37 -26.23 2.85 -1.71
C ILE A 37 -27.29 1.90 -2.27
N ARG A 38 -28.47 2.41 -2.66
CA ARG A 38 -29.66 1.62 -3.03
C ARG A 38 -29.33 0.46 -3.99
N ASP A 39 -28.61 0.74 -5.07
CA ASP A 39 -28.26 -0.23 -6.11
C ASP A 39 -26.86 -0.87 -5.94
N MET A 40 -26.21 -0.62 -4.80
CA MET A 40 -24.92 -1.19 -4.42
C MET A 40 -24.91 -1.58 -2.94
N SER A 41 -25.93 -2.34 -2.52
CA SER A 41 -26.18 -2.74 -1.12
C SER A 41 -25.07 -3.60 -0.48
N PHE A 42 -24.15 -4.08 -1.30
CA PHE A 42 -22.94 -4.81 -0.91
C PHE A 42 -21.82 -3.87 -0.41
N LEU A 43 -21.90 -2.57 -0.71
CA LEU A 43 -20.99 -1.56 -0.18
C LEU A 43 -21.52 -1.00 1.15
N ASN A 44 -20.69 -1.05 2.20
CA ASN A 44 -21.05 -0.55 3.52
C ASN A 44 -20.13 0.60 3.91
N PHE A 45 -20.68 1.69 4.43
CA PHE A 45 -19.95 2.91 4.79
C PHE A 45 -20.15 3.21 6.26
N CYS A 46 -19.05 3.43 7.00
CA CYS A 46 -19.14 3.81 8.40
C CYS A 46 -19.52 5.29 8.58
N PRO A 47 -20.07 5.69 9.74
CA PRO A 47 -20.45 7.09 9.99
C PRO A 47 -19.31 8.09 9.79
N SER A 48 -18.08 7.73 10.18
CA SER A 48 -16.91 8.61 10.01
C SER A 48 -16.62 8.90 8.53
N CYS A 49 -16.74 7.89 7.67
CA CYS A 49 -16.59 8.10 6.22
C CYS A 49 -17.78 8.85 5.61
N MET A 50 -18.97 8.65 6.16
CA MET A 50 -20.16 9.41 5.77
C MET A 50 -20.09 10.88 6.17
N GLY A 51 -19.41 11.24 7.25
CA GLY A 51 -19.13 12.64 7.58
C GLY A 51 -18.44 13.38 6.43
N PHE A 52 -17.55 12.70 5.70
CA PHE A 52 -16.96 13.23 4.49
C PHE A 52 -17.90 13.10 3.27
N LEU A 53 -18.35 11.88 2.93
CA LEU A 53 -19.12 11.64 1.70
C LEU A 53 -20.46 12.39 1.68
N GLY A 54 -21.06 12.59 2.85
CA GLY A 54 -22.28 13.36 3.03
C GLY A 54 -22.12 14.87 2.80
N SER A 55 -20.89 15.39 2.77
CA SER A 55 -20.62 16.78 2.36
C SER A 55 -20.42 16.94 0.84
N THR A 56 -20.52 15.84 0.09
CA THR A 56 -20.37 15.83 -1.36
C THR A 56 -21.73 15.80 -2.05
N ARG A 57 -21.78 16.10 -3.35
CA ARG A 57 -23.00 15.96 -4.17
C ARG A 57 -23.58 14.55 -4.21
N PHE A 58 -22.79 13.54 -3.81
CA PHE A 58 -23.23 12.15 -3.83
C PHE A 58 -24.04 11.77 -2.59
N ARG A 59 -24.19 12.68 -1.61
CA ARG A 59 -24.91 12.46 -0.35
C ARG A 59 -26.24 11.72 -0.54
N ASP A 60 -27.04 12.14 -1.50
CA ASP A 60 -28.42 11.67 -1.64
C ASP A 60 -28.53 10.26 -2.25
N TYR A 61 -27.41 9.68 -2.72
CA TYR A 61 -27.36 8.27 -3.09
C TYR A 61 -27.25 7.34 -1.88
N PHE A 62 -26.83 7.87 -0.72
CA PHE A 62 -26.62 7.08 0.48
C PHE A 62 -27.91 6.94 1.28
N ILE A 63 -28.16 5.72 1.74
CA ILE A 63 -29.26 5.37 2.64
C ILE A 63 -28.70 4.59 3.83
N PRO A 64 -29.37 4.61 4.99
CA PRO A 64 -29.07 3.67 6.06
C PRO A 64 -29.12 2.22 5.54
N SER A 65 -28.16 1.40 5.94
CA SER A 65 -28.16 -0.02 5.62
C SER A 65 -29.28 -0.73 6.39
N PHE A 66 -29.91 -1.72 5.75
CA PHE A 66 -30.76 -2.67 6.46
C PHE A 66 -29.95 -3.45 7.50
N GLN A 67 -30.65 -3.95 8.53
CA GLN A 67 -30.06 -4.79 9.57
C GLN A 67 -29.32 -5.97 8.93
N LYS A 68 -28.01 -6.04 9.22
CA LYS A 68 -27.14 -7.14 8.80
C LYS A 68 -27.08 -8.18 9.92
N ASP A 69 -26.72 -9.42 9.58
CA ASP A 69 -26.47 -10.45 10.59
C ASP A 69 -25.42 -9.92 11.60
N PRO A 70 -25.75 -9.83 12.91
CA PRO A 70 -24.81 -9.34 13.93
C PRO A 70 -23.51 -10.15 14.00
N ARG A 71 -23.49 -11.40 13.52
CA ARG A 71 -22.30 -12.25 13.47
C ARG A 71 -21.43 -12.00 12.24
N GLN A 72 -21.96 -11.36 11.20
CA GLN A 72 -21.21 -11.12 9.97
C GLN A 72 -20.26 -9.93 10.15
N PRO A 73 -18.94 -10.13 10.06
CA PRO A 73 -18.00 -9.02 10.14
C PRO A 73 -18.02 -8.22 8.82
N ILE A 74 -18.19 -6.91 8.93
CA ILE A 74 -18.29 -5.98 7.80
C ILE A 74 -17.09 -5.04 7.81
N ILE A 75 -16.56 -4.76 6.62
CA ILE A 75 -15.51 -3.75 6.40
C ILE A 75 -16.11 -2.52 5.72
N CYS A 76 -15.64 -1.33 6.10
CA CYS A 76 -16.05 -0.11 5.41
C CYS A 76 -15.48 -0.10 3.98
N ALA A 77 -16.31 0.21 3.00
CA ALA A 77 -15.98 0.30 1.59
C ALA A 77 -14.83 1.29 1.31
N MET A 78 -14.75 2.39 2.08
CA MET A 78 -13.67 3.39 2.00
C MET A 78 -12.29 2.89 2.48
N SER A 79 -12.23 1.66 2.95
CA SER A 79 -10.99 0.95 3.29
C SER A 79 -10.36 0.26 2.08
N HIS A 80 -11.13 0.08 0.99
CA HIS A 80 -10.60 -0.46 -0.26
C HIS A 80 -9.88 0.65 -1.04
N PRO A 81 -8.56 0.53 -1.28
CA PRO A 81 -7.78 1.65 -1.82
C PRO A 81 -8.25 2.13 -3.21
N TRP A 82 -8.61 1.21 -4.10
CA TRP A 82 -9.16 1.58 -5.41
C TRP A 82 -10.48 2.34 -5.32
N LEU A 83 -11.40 1.91 -4.45
CA LEU A 83 -12.68 2.58 -4.28
C LEU A 83 -12.50 3.98 -3.68
N ARG A 84 -11.57 4.11 -2.73
CA ARG A 84 -11.20 5.39 -2.14
C ARG A 84 -10.66 6.38 -3.18
N VAL A 85 -9.78 5.92 -4.06
CA VAL A 85 -9.25 6.75 -5.17
C VAL A 85 -10.37 7.12 -6.12
N ALA A 86 -11.24 6.16 -6.46
CA ALA A 86 -12.40 6.40 -7.32
C ALA A 86 -13.33 7.49 -6.76
N TRP A 87 -13.62 7.47 -5.46
CA TRP A 87 -14.40 8.54 -4.80
C TRP A 87 -13.73 9.90 -4.89
N LEU A 88 -12.43 9.99 -4.56
CA LEU A 88 -11.68 11.23 -4.65
C LEU A 88 -11.71 11.80 -6.08
N GLN A 89 -11.54 10.94 -7.07
CA GLN A 89 -11.53 11.33 -8.48
C GLN A 89 -12.93 11.72 -8.97
N SER A 90 -13.99 11.02 -8.57
CA SER A 90 -15.37 11.41 -8.87
C SER A 90 -15.70 12.80 -8.32
N ILE A 91 -15.26 13.12 -7.10
CA ILE A 91 -15.46 14.44 -6.49
C ILE A 91 -14.62 15.51 -7.21
N LYS A 92 -13.35 15.21 -7.48
CA LYS A 92 -12.43 16.15 -8.13
C LYS A 92 -12.88 16.52 -9.54
N GLN A 93 -13.34 15.53 -10.31
CA GLN A 93 -13.83 15.67 -11.68
C GLN A 93 -15.29 16.13 -11.75
N ASP A 94 -15.93 16.42 -10.61
CA ASP A 94 -17.35 16.78 -10.51
C ASP A 94 -18.29 15.83 -11.29
N ARG A 95 -18.04 14.52 -11.20
CA ARG A 95 -18.88 13.52 -11.86
C ARG A 95 -20.31 13.59 -11.32
N LYS A 96 -21.29 13.41 -12.21
CA LYS A 96 -22.72 13.52 -11.86
C LYS A 96 -23.31 12.21 -11.34
N ASP A 97 -22.70 11.09 -11.69
CA ASP A 97 -23.19 9.74 -11.41
C ASP A 97 -22.17 8.88 -10.65
N LEU A 98 -22.63 7.72 -10.21
CA LEU A 98 -21.83 6.72 -9.49
C LEU A 98 -21.23 5.65 -10.42
N GLY A 99 -21.20 5.88 -11.73
CA GLY A 99 -20.72 4.90 -12.71
C GLY A 99 -19.29 4.45 -12.43
N LEU A 100 -18.37 5.37 -12.15
CA LEU A 100 -16.98 5.02 -11.80
C LEU A 100 -16.92 4.13 -10.53
N ILE A 101 -17.70 4.49 -9.51
CA ILE A 101 -17.76 3.74 -8.24
C ILE A 101 -18.30 2.34 -8.50
N TRP A 102 -19.38 2.22 -9.27
CA TRP A 102 -20.00 0.96 -9.64
C TRP A 102 -19.01 0.04 -10.35
N HIS A 103 -18.30 0.53 -11.38
CA HIS A 103 -17.34 -0.28 -12.15
C HIS A 103 -16.13 -0.71 -11.32
N ILE A 104 -15.65 0.12 -10.40
CA ILE A 104 -14.54 -0.25 -9.51
C ILE A 104 -15.00 -1.28 -8.47
N ALA A 105 -16.21 -1.11 -7.92
CA ALA A 105 -16.78 -1.98 -6.89
C ALA A 105 -17.09 -3.41 -7.39
N HIS A 106 -17.57 -3.55 -8.62
CA HIS A 106 -17.87 -4.86 -9.22
C HIS A 106 -16.61 -5.63 -9.68
N GLY A 107 -15.44 -4.98 -9.67
CA GLY A 107 -14.20 -5.59 -10.08
C GLY A 107 -14.10 -5.82 -11.60
N PRO A 108 -13.09 -6.58 -12.05
CA PRO A 108 -12.91 -6.87 -13.47
C PRO A 108 -14.02 -7.78 -14.04
N PRO A 109 -14.32 -7.68 -15.36
CA PRO A 109 -15.33 -8.51 -16.00
C PRO A 109 -14.95 -9.99 -16.02
N ALA A 110 -15.94 -10.85 -16.28
CA ALA A 110 -15.72 -12.29 -16.45
C ALA A 110 -14.58 -12.56 -17.46
N GLY A 111 -13.68 -13.48 -17.10
CA GLY A 111 -12.48 -13.79 -17.89
C GLY A 111 -11.23 -12.98 -17.52
N THR A 112 -11.34 -11.90 -16.74
CA THR A 112 -10.17 -11.15 -16.23
C THR A 112 -9.94 -11.45 -14.75
N LYS A 113 -8.77 -12.01 -14.41
CA LYS A 113 -8.40 -12.31 -13.02
C LYS A 113 -8.25 -11.02 -12.19
N PRO A 114 -8.75 -10.97 -10.94
CA PRO A 114 -8.45 -9.87 -10.02
C PRO A 114 -6.95 -9.80 -9.69
N CYS A 115 -6.50 -8.68 -9.12
CA CYS A 115 -5.12 -8.53 -8.67
C CYS A 115 -4.86 -9.42 -7.45
N SER A 116 -3.83 -10.28 -7.51
CA SER A 116 -3.49 -11.24 -6.43
C SER A 116 -2.83 -10.60 -5.20
N GLY A 117 -2.75 -9.27 -5.16
CA GLY A 117 -2.20 -8.53 -4.03
C GLY A 117 -0.69 -8.74 -3.91
N THR A 118 -0.26 -9.24 -2.75
CA THR A 118 1.14 -9.54 -2.42
C THR A 118 1.57 -10.93 -2.87
N LYS A 119 0.66 -11.77 -3.38
CA LYS A 119 0.96 -13.12 -3.84
C LYS A 119 1.48 -13.11 -5.27
N SER A 120 2.42 -14.00 -5.57
CA SER A 120 2.83 -14.28 -6.94
C SER A 120 1.66 -14.86 -7.73
N ASP A 121 1.60 -14.55 -9.02
CA ASP A 121 0.55 -15.02 -9.89
C ASP A 121 1.04 -15.26 -11.31
N LEU A 122 0.62 -16.38 -11.90
CA LEU A 122 0.90 -16.71 -13.30
C LEU A 122 -0.14 -16.03 -14.21
N ARG A 123 0.31 -14.99 -14.93
CA ARG A 123 -0.51 -14.24 -15.90
C ARG A 123 0.36 -13.55 -16.95
N ARG A 124 -0.29 -13.02 -17.99
CA ARG A 124 0.32 -12.06 -18.91
C ARG A 124 0.40 -10.68 -18.25
N TRP A 125 1.59 -10.09 -18.25
CA TRP A 125 1.88 -8.82 -17.57
C TRP A 125 1.91 -7.64 -18.53
N TYR A 126 1.33 -6.54 -18.08
CA TYR A 126 1.38 -5.25 -18.74
C TYR A 126 2.61 -4.53 -18.25
N HIS A 127 3.22 -3.70 -19.10
CA HIS A 127 4.47 -3.03 -18.78
C HIS A 127 4.43 -1.58 -19.26
N LEU A 128 5.34 -0.79 -18.68
CA LEU A 128 5.61 0.57 -19.13
C LEU A 128 6.79 0.51 -20.10
N THR A 129 6.66 1.03 -21.32
CA THR A 129 7.79 1.15 -22.25
C THR A 129 8.43 2.52 -22.14
N ASP A 130 9.75 2.52 -21.98
CA ASP A 130 10.55 3.73 -22.01
C ASP A 130 10.60 4.28 -23.43
N PRO A 131 10.08 5.50 -23.68
CA PRO A 131 9.99 6.05 -25.03
C PRO A 131 11.37 6.31 -25.65
N ARG A 132 12.43 6.47 -24.83
CA ARG A 132 13.81 6.68 -25.28
C ARG A 132 14.47 5.40 -25.75
N THR A 133 14.31 4.31 -25.00
CA THR A 133 14.99 3.03 -25.30
C THR A 133 14.12 2.06 -26.08
N LYS A 134 12.81 2.32 -26.17
CA LYS A 134 11.79 1.42 -26.73
C LYS A 134 11.76 0.05 -26.06
N ARG A 135 12.23 -0.03 -24.81
CA ARG A 135 12.25 -1.24 -23.99
C ARG A 135 11.31 -1.10 -22.81
N ALA A 136 10.79 -2.22 -22.35
CA ALA A 136 10.05 -2.27 -21.09
C ALA A 136 10.93 -1.78 -19.94
N VAL A 137 10.35 -1.04 -19.00
CA VAL A 137 11.02 -0.69 -17.75
C VAL A 137 11.18 -1.96 -16.92
N ASP A 138 12.43 -2.25 -16.55
CA ASP A 138 12.77 -3.45 -15.78
C ASP A 138 12.08 -3.46 -14.41
N ASN A 139 11.74 -4.66 -13.93
CA ASN A 139 11.11 -4.90 -12.62
C ASN A 139 9.80 -4.13 -12.39
N PHE A 140 9.09 -3.79 -13.47
CA PHE A 140 7.80 -3.10 -13.40
C PHE A 140 6.73 -3.78 -14.26
N ASP A 141 5.94 -4.62 -13.60
CA ASP A 141 4.89 -5.43 -14.18
C ASP A 141 3.55 -5.15 -13.49
N ILE A 142 2.51 -4.89 -14.29
CA ILE A 142 1.17 -4.59 -13.79
C ILE A 142 0.18 -5.62 -14.33
N CYS A 143 -0.74 -6.06 -13.49
CA CYS A 143 -1.82 -6.93 -13.94
C CYS A 143 -2.92 -6.16 -14.69
N SER A 144 -3.64 -6.85 -15.58
CA SER A 144 -4.76 -6.27 -16.34
C SER A 144 -5.85 -5.64 -15.46
N ALA A 145 -6.15 -6.21 -14.28
CA ALA A 145 -7.12 -5.63 -13.35
C ALA A 145 -6.70 -4.25 -12.80
N CYS A 146 -5.42 -4.07 -12.50
CA CYS A 146 -4.89 -2.77 -12.04
C CYS A 146 -4.87 -1.75 -13.19
N VAL A 147 -4.47 -2.16 -14.40
CA VAL A 147 -4.53 -1.28 -15.59
C VAL A 147 -5.96 -0.88 -15.92
N ARG A 148 -6.93 -1.80 -15.83
CA ARG A 148 -8.36 -1.48 -15.98
C ARG A 148 -8.80 -0.38 -15.02
N ASN A 149 -8.40 -0.46 -13.75
CA ASN A 149 -8.80 0.55 -12.76
C ASN A 149 -8.17 1.91 -13.08
N ILE A 150 -6.93 1.95 -13.57
CA ILE A 150 -6.30 3.18 -14.09
C ILE A 150 -7.09 3.73 -15.27
N ASP A 151 -7.40 2.89 -16.26
CA ASP A 151 -8.16 3.27 -17.47
C ASP A 151 -9.52 3.89 -17.10
N LEU A 152 -10.22 3.36 -16.09
CA LEU A 152 -11.49 3.91 -15.62
C LEU A 152 -11.33 5.25 -14.88
N ILE A 153 -10.27 5.38 -14.09
CA ILE A 153 -10.02 6.55 -13.23
C ILE A 153 -9.45 7.74 -14.05
N PHE A 154 -8.56 7.44 -15.00
CA PHE A 154 -7.87 8.40 -15.87
C PHE A 154 -8.10 8.06 -17.35
N PRO A 155 -9.31 8.33 -17.90
CA PRO A 155 -9.67 7.89 -19.25
C PRO A 155 -8.78 8.44 -20.37
N ASN A 156 -8.18 9.62 -20.20
CA ASN A 156 -7.26 10.21 -21.18
C ASN A 156 -5.88 9.52 -21.23
N LEU A 157 -5.56 8.68 -20.25
CA LEU A 157 -4.35 7.85 -20.24
C LEU A 157 -4.59 6.45 -20.81
N GLN A 158 -5.85 6.12 -21.13
CA GLN A 158 -6.25 4.81 -21.62
C GLN A 158 -5.47 4.46 -22.89
N PHE A 159 -4.92 3.24 -22.94
CA PHE A 159 -4.10 2.73 -24.05
C PHE A 159 -2.80 3.52 -24.37
N CYS A 160 -2.51 4.61 -23.67
CA CYS A 160 -1.34 5.45 -23.95
C CYS A 160 -0.12 5.14 -23.05
N VAL A 161 -0.36 4.62 -21.84
CA VAL A 161 0.70 4.48 -20.81
C VAL A 161 1.25 3.07 -20.70
N PHE A 162 0.39 2.05 -20.74
CA PHE A 162 0.79 0.66 -20.48
C PHE A 162 0.56 -0.22 -21.71
N ASP A 163 1.62 -0.90 -22.11
CA ASP A 163 1.60 -1.86 -23.20
C ASP A 163 0.87 -3.13 -22.79
N ARG A 164 0.10 -3.67 -23.74
CA ARG A 164 -0.84 -4.79 -23.55
C ARG A 164 -0.45 -5.94 -24.47
N PRO A 165 0.70 -6.59 -24.22
CA PRO A 165 1.23 -7.61 -25.12
C PRO A 165 0.30 -8.83 -25.15
N GLN A 166 -0.26 -9.14 -26.32
CA GLN A 166 -1.13 -10.33 -26.49
C GLN A 166 -0.30 -11.61 -26.63
N ASP A 167 0.86 -11.53 -27.28
CA ASP A 167 1.67 -12.71 -27.62
C ASP A 167 2.74 -13.06 -26.58
N LYS A 168 2.84 -12.29 -25.48
CA LYS A 168 3.78 -12.63 -24.40
C LYS A 168 3.28 -13.83 -23.61
N LYS A 169 4.22 -14.72 -23.28
CA LYS A 169 3.99 -15.87 -22.39
C LYS A 169 3.57 -15.39 -21.00
N GLU A 170 2.79 -16.22 -20.33
CA GLU A 170 2.48 -16.03 -18.92
C GLU A 170 3.74 -16.25 -18.07
N VAL A 171 3.95 -15.39 -17.08
CA VAL A 171 5.09 -15.45 -16.17
C VAL A 171 4.57 -15.27 -14.76
N GLU A 172 5.19 -15.94 -13.79
CA GLU A 172 4.86 -15.76 -12.37
C GLU A 172 5.53 -14.50 -11.82
N LYS A 173 4.74 -13.49 -11.44
CA LYS A 173 5.23 -12.24 -10.83
C LYS A 173 4.24 -11.68 -9.81
N ILE A 174 4.60 -10.59 -9.15
CA ILE A 174 3.73 -9.80 -8.26
C ILE A 174 3.45 -8.46 -8.94
N CYS A 175 2.20 -7.99 -8.88
CA CYS A 175 1.80 -6.71 -9.49
C CYS A 175 2.45 -5.53 -8.75
N ASN A 176 3.21 -4.67 -9.43
CA ASN A 176 3.81 -3.48 -8.81
C ASN A 176 2.76 -2.46 -8.33
N LEU A 177 1.55 -2.50 -8.89
CA LEU A 177 0.41 -1.66 -8.50
C LEU A 177 -0.57 -2.36 -7.56
N ASN A 178 -0.13 -3.40 -6.85
CA ASN A 178 -0.95 -4.02 -5.82
C ASN A 178 -1.21 -3.02 -4.68
N THR A 179 -2.39 -3.07 -4.06
CA THR A 179 -2.83 -2.08 -3.07
C THR A 179 -2.08 -2.15 -1.73
N HIS A 180 -1.27 -3.19 -1.50
CA HIS A 180 -0.44 -3.34 -0.31
C HIS A 180 0.98 -2.80 -0.51
N SER A 181 1.33 -2.46 -1.76
CA SER A 181 2.57 -1.78 -2.12
C SER A 181 2.59 -0.38 -1.54
N ARG A 182 3.70 0.00 -0.91
CA ARG A 182 3.92 1.39 -0.48
C ARG A 182 3.98 2.38 -1.66
N HIS A 183 4.27 1.89 -2.86
CA HIS A 183 4.27 2.67 -4.09
C HIS A 183 2.89 2.84 -4.72
N PHE A 184 1.84 2.18 -4.20
CA PHE A 184 0.49 2.25 -4.75
C PHE A 184 -0.02 3.69 -4.90
N LEU A 185 -0.09 4.45 -3.79
CA LEU A 185 -0.55 5.84 -3.83
C LEU A 185 0.45 6.77 -4.55
N PRO A 186 1.78 6.69 -4.33
CA PRO A 186 2.73 7.49 -5.08
C PRO A 186 2.63 7.33 -6.60
N ILE A 187 2.50 6.10 -7.12
CA ILE A 187 2.31 5.86 -8.56
C ILE A 187 0.99 6.48 -9.05
N LEU A 188 -0.10 6.33 -8.30
CA LEU A 188 -1.38 6.93 -8.67
C LEU A 188 -1.34 8.47 -8.68
N ASN A 189 -0.59 9.09 -7.76
CA ASN A 189 -0.39 10.53 -7.76
C ASN A 189 0.40 10.99 -8.99
N GLU A 190 1.42 10.24 -9.44
CA GLU A 190 2.12 10.58 -10.69
C GLU A 190 1.25 10.37 -11.93
N LEU A 191 0.43 9.31 -11.96
CA LEU A 191 -0.57 9.11 -13.02
C LEU A 191 -1.60 10.23 -13.05
N GLU A 192 -2.04 10.70 -11.89
CA GLU A 192 -2.93 11.86 -11.80
C GLU A 192 -2.28 13.12 -12.38
N ARG A 193 -1.02 13.41 -12.01
CA ARG A 193 -0.29 14.56 -12.58
C ARG A 193 -0.11 14.42 -14.08
N LEU A 194 0.20 13.23 -14.57
CA LEU A 194 0.32 12.95 -16.00
C LEU A 194 -1.02 13.18 -16.71
N SER A 195 -2.12 12.71 -16.12
CA SER A 195 -3.48 12.91 -16.60
C SER A 195 -3.85 14.39 -16.68
N GLU A 196 -3.57 15.18 -15.65
CA GLU A 196 -3.88 16.62 -15.62
C GLU A 196 -3.14 17.43 -16.69
N ARG A 197 -1.91 17.02 -17.02
CA ARG A 197 -1.07 17.66 -18.05
C ARG A 197 -1.42 17.23 -19.48
N SER A 198 -2.14 16.12 -19.64
CA SER A 198 -2.41 15.46 -20.92
C SER A 198 -3.86 15.64 -21.37
N LYS A 199 -4.34 16.88 -21.45
CA LYS A 199 -5.75 17.16 -21.80
C LYS A 199 -6.14 16.65 -23.20
N ASP A 200 -5.28 16.84 -24.19
CA ASP A 200 -5.51 16.41 -25.58
C ASP A 200 -4.52 15.33 -26.04
N SER A 201 -3.26 15.42 -25.59
CA SER A 201 -2.24 14.42 -25.88
C SER A 201 -1.18 14.40 -24.78
N ILE A 202 -0.55 13.23 -24.59
CA ILE A 202 0.55 13.08 -23.65
C ILE A 202 1.80 13.71 -24.27
N ARG A 203 2.34 14.73 -23.60
CA ARG A 203 3.61 15.34 -24.01
C ARG A 203 4.75 14.37 -23.72
N HIS A 204 5.67 14.22 -24.67
CA HIS A 204 6.82 13.33 -24.54
C HIS A 204 7.62 13.57 -23.24
N ARG A 205 7.82 14.85 -22.85
CA ARG A 205 8.52 15.21 -21.61
C ARG A 205 7.80 14.67 -20.37
N ASP A 206 6.50 14.92 -20.25
CA ASP A 206 5.73 14.49 -19.08
C ASP A 206 5.67 12.96 -18.97
N PHE A 207 5.59 12.26 -20.11
CA PHE A 207 5.68 10.80 -20.14
C PHE A 207 7.06 10.29 -19.71
N GLN A 208 8.14 10.94 -20.17
CA GLN A 208 9.50 10.59 -19.77
C GLN A 208 9.70 10.80 -18.26
N ASP A 209 9.20 11.90 -17.68
CA ASP A 209 9.28 12.16 -16.25
C ASP A 209 8.57 11.05 -15.44
N PHE A 210 7.40 10.59 -15.92
CA PHE A 210 6.70 9.44 -15.34
C PHE A 210 7.52 8.14 -15.45
N VAL A 211 8.08 7.85 -16.62
CA VAL A 211 8.94 6.67 -16.83
C VAL A 211 10.17 6.70 -15.93
N ASP A 212 10.81 7.85 -15.78
CA ASP A 212 12.00 8.01 -14.95
C ASP A 212 11.67 7.85 -13.47
N TYR A 213 10.50 8.35 -13.04
CA TYR A 213 9.95 8.10 -11.71
C TYR A 213 9.77 6.59 -11.46
N ILE A 214 9.09 5.88 -12.38
CA ILE A 214 8.83 4.45 -12.26
C ILE A 214 10.14 3.65 -12.24
N ARG A 215 11.08 3.97 -13.14
CA ARG A 215 12.40 3.31 -13.19
C ARG A 215 13.14 3.45 -11.87
N ARG A 216 13.08 4.62 -11.24
CA ARG A 216 13.74 4.87 -9.94
C ARG A 216 13.14 4.01 -8.83
N ILE A 217 11.81 3.90 -8.73
CA ILE A 217 11.17 3.12 -7.67
C ILE A 217 11.23 1.61 -7.93
N SER A 218 11.36 1.18 -9.19
CA SER A 218 11.47 -0.24 -9.58
C SER A 218 12.90 -0.77 -9.57
N ARG A 219 13.90 0.09 -9.38
CA ARG A 219 15.32 -0.32 -9.40
C ARG A 219 15.65 -1.31 -8.28
N ASN A 220 15.02 -1.14 -7.12
CA ASN A 220 15.39 -1.81 -5.88
C ASN A 220 14.36 -2.87 -5.52
N ARG A 221 14.80 -3.96 -4.85
CA ARG A 221 13.89 -5.00 -4.36
C ARG A 221 12.84 -4.41 -3.41
N GLN A 222 11.57 -4.65 -3.73
CA GLN A 222 10.45 -4.27 -2.87
C GLN A 222 10.53 -4.94 -1.50
N CYS A 223 10.10 -4.23 -0.46
CA CYS A 223 10.06 -4.69 0.90
C CYS A 223 8.91 -5.67 1.07
N VAL A 224 9.25 -6.91 1.36
CA VAL A 224 8.29 -7.98 1.70
C VAL A 224 7.92 -7.99 3.19
N LYS A 225 8.20 -6.89 3.89
CA LYS A 225 7.88 -6.65 5.30
C LYS A 225 8.48 -7.72 6.23
N ASP A 226 7.63 -8.39 6.99
CA ASP A 226 7.89 -9.44 7.97
C ASP A 226 8.07 -10.83 7.34
N THR A 227 7.98 -10.96 6.01
CA THR A 227 8.27 -12.24 5.34
C THR A 227 9.75 -12.59 5.50
N LEU A 228 10.04 -13.73 6.15
CA LEU A 228 11.39 -14.25 6.27
C LEU A 228 11.88 -14.75 4.91
N LEU A 229 12.90 -14.09 4.37
CA LEU A 229 13.55 -14.48 3.14
C LEU A 229 14.80 -15.28 3.47
N ALA A 230 14.99 -16.41 2.78
CA ALA A 230 16.24 -17.18 2.83
C ALA A 230 17.42 -16.47 2.13
N THR A 231 17.22 -15.24 1.62
CA THR A 231 18.30 -14.41 1.08
C THR A 231 19.24 -13.96 2.18
N GLN A 232 20.54 -14.05 1.92
CA GLN A 232 21.56 -13.68 2.89
C GLN A 232 22.01 -12.23 2.76
N SER A 233 21.66 -11.54 1.66
CA SER A 233 22.19 -10.21 1.35
C SER A 233 21.23 -9.09 1.77
N TRP A 234 21.68 -8.26 2.70
CA TRP A 234 20.93 -7.15 3.30
C TRP A 234 21.82 -5.93 3.51
N HIS A 235 21.22 -4.76 3.66
CA HIS A 235 21.88 -3.64 4.33
C HIS A 235 21.76 -3.86 5.84
N PHE A 236 22.82 -3.59 6.61
CA PHE A 236 22.77 -3.65 8.07
C PHE A 236 23.88 -2.78 8.69
N HIS A 237 23.71 -2.46 9.97
CA HIS A 237 24.76 -1.81 10.76
C HIS A 237 25.71 -2.87 11.33
N PRO A 238 27.04 -2.79 11.17
CA PRO A 238 27.98 -3.83 11.62
C PRO A 238 27.85 -4.23 13.08
N GLU A 239 27.54 -3.29 13.97
CA GLU A 239 27.33 -3.55 15.41
C GLU A 239 25.92 -4.07 15.78
N ILE A 240 25.00 -4.09 14.81
CA ILE A 240 23.59 -4.48 14.98
C ILE A 240 23.15 -5.33 13.78
N PRO A 241 23.70 -6.54 13.59
CA PRO A 241 23.35 -7.41 12.46
C PRO A 241 21.87 -7.84 12.46
N GLU A 242 21.18 -7.79 13.60
CA GLU A 242 19.73 -8.01 13.72
C GLU A 242 18.91 -6.94 12.99
N LEU A 243 19.47 -5.73 12.79
CA LEU A 243 18.85 -4.64 12.05
C LEU A 243 19.08 -4.80 10.55
N THR A 244 18.41 -5.78 9.95
CA THR A 244 18.42 -6.02 8.51
C THR A 244 17.50 -5.07 7.76
N ILE A 245 17.98 -4.54 6.64
CA ILE A 245 17.32 -3.47 5.89
C ILE A 245 17.31 -3.86 4.41
N CYS A 246 16.13 -3.95 3.80
CA CYS A 246 16.01 -4.18 2.36
C CYS A 246 16.38 -2.92 1.57
N GLU A 247 16.72 -3.07 0.28
CA GLU A 247 17.14 -1.97 -0.59
C GLU A 247 16.14 -0.82 -0.61
N GLU A 248 14.84 -1.12 -0.69
CA GLU A 248 13.84 -0.06 -0.77
C GLU A 248 13.63 0.65 0.59
N CYS A 249 13.81 -0.01 1.74
CA CYS A 249 13.84 0.67 3.05
C CYS A 249 15.14 1.45 3.28
N TYR A 250 16.25 1.00 2.71
CA TYR A 250 17.52 1.71 2.77
C TYR A 250 17.41 3.09 2.08
N GLU A 251 16.92 3.13 0.84
CA GLU A 251 16.73 4.38 0.09
C GLU A 251 15.77 5.36 0.77
N GLU A 252 14.70 4.86 1.39
CA GLU A 252 13.69 5.72 2.01
C GLU A 252 14.11 6.26 3.39
N VAL A 253 14.81 5.45 4.18
CA VAL A 253 14.98 5.72 5.62
C VAL A 253 16.44 6.02 5.97
N VAL A 254 17.38 5.28 5.39
CA VAL A 254 18.81 5.37 5.73
C VAL A 254 19.51 6.38 4.84
N TRP A 255 19.32 6.27 3.52
CA TRP A 255 19.99 7.12 2.53
C TRP A 255 19.81 8.63 2.74
N PRO A 256 18.61 9.14 3.15
CA PRO A 256 18.44 10.57 3.44
C PRO A 256 19.24 11.04 4.66
N LEU A 257 19.68 10.11 5.52
CA LEU A 257 20.42 10.37 6.75
C LEU A 257 21.89 9.92 6.67
N ARG A 258 22.37 9.46 5.52
CA ARG A 258 23.69 8.82 5.32
C ARG A 258 24.89 9.63 5.79
N ASP A 259 24.75 10.94 5.95
CA ASP A 259 25.82 11.84 6.40
C ASP A 259 25.88 11.95 7.95
N ARG A 260 25.00 11.24 8.68
CA ARG A 260 24.97 11.12 10.14
C ARG A 260 25.64 9.81 10.57
N SER A 261 26.37 9.80 11.69
CA SER A 261 27.12 8.65 12.24
C SER A 261 26.45 7.27 12.06
N ILE A 262 25.39 6.98 12.82
CA ILE A 262 24.72 5.67 12.82
C ILE A 262 24.23 5.26 11.43
N ALA A 263 23.73 6.21 10.63
CA ALA A 263 23.24 5.93 9.28
C ALA A 263 24.38 5.79 8.25
N HIS A 264 25.49 6.48 8.45
CA HIS A 264 26.71 6.41 7.64
C HIS A 264 27.32 5.01 7.70
N ASP A 265 27.28 4.38 8.88
CA ASP A 265 27.92 3.10 9.15
C ASP A 265 27.06 1.90 8.71
N VAL A 266 25.80 2.12 8.32
CA VAL A 266 24.99 1.10 7.63
C VAL A 266 25.64 0.76 6.29
N SER A 267 25.76 -0.53 5.99
CA SER A 267 26.38 -0.98 4.74
C SER A 267 25.71 -0.36 3.51
N LYS A 268 26.50 0.33 2.67
CA LYS A 268 26.01 1.00 1.45
C LYS A 268 25.63 0.03 0.34
N THR A 269 26.24 -1.15 0.34
CA THR A 269 25.91 -2.27 -0.55
C THR A 269 25.30 -3.40 0.26
N LEU A 270 24.56 -4.27 -0.42
CA LEU A 270 24.06 -5.50 0.17
C LEU A 270 25.24 -6.40 0.57
N LYS A 271 25.23 -6.87 1.81
CA LYS A 271 26.25 -7.75 2.37
C LYS A 271 25.60 -8.98 3.00
N LEU A 272 26.35 -10.08 3.06
CA LEU A 272 25.91 -11.27 3.79
C LEU A 272 25.80 -10.94 5.28
N VAL A 273 24.63 -11.18 5.85
CA VAL A 273 24.39 -11.01 7.28
C VAL A 273 25.01 -12.21 8.02
N PRO A 274 25.74 -12.00 9.13
CA PRO A 274 26.23 -13.09 9.96
C PRO A 274 25.11 -14.05 10.36
N ALA A 275 25.40 -15.34 10.49
CA ALA A 275 24.41 -16.32 10.92
C ALA A 275 24.01 -16.08 12.39
N LEU A 276 22.89 -15.38 12.60
CA LEU A 276 22.39 -15.02 13.93
C LEU A 276 21.72 -16.18 14.67
N ARG A 277 21.13 -17.13 13.94
CA ARG A 277 20.52 -18.35 14.50
C ARG A 277 20.97 -19.59 13.74
N LYS A 278 21.51 -20.58 14.47
CA LYS A 278 22.04 -21.83 13.91
C LYS A 278 20.99 -22.95 13.80
N SER A 279 19.85 -22.83 14.50
CA SER A 279 18.77 -23.82 14.51
C SER A 279 17.43 -23.10 14.68
N SER A 280 16.71 -22.92 13.57
CA SER A 280 15.38 -22.31 13.56
C SER A 280 14.48 -23.11 12.63
N LEU A 281 13.21 -23.27 13.01
CA LEU A 281 12.20 -23.94 12.17
C LEU A 281 11.94 -23.14 10.88
N LEU A 282 12.13 -21.82 10.95
CA LEU A 282 11.93 -20.89 9.85
C LEU A 282 13.25 -20.21 9.48
N PRO A 283 13.96 -20.72 8.46
CA PRO A 283 15.19 -20.08 8.00
C PRO A 283 14.88 -18.75 7.33
N GLY A 284 15.80 -17.79 7.48
CA GLY A 284 15.74 -16.51 6.78
C GLY A 284 15.68 -15.31 7.71
N THR A 285 15.51 -14.14 7.11
CA THR A 285 15.43 -12.85 7.80
C THR A 285 14.47 -11.93 7.07
N SER A 286 13.81 -11.03 7.79
CA SER A 286 12.88 -10.03 7.27
C SER A 286 13.53 -8.64 7.26
N CYS A 287 12.82 -7.63 6.75
CA CYS A 287 13.26 -6.25 6.90
C CYS A 287 12.88 -5.74 8.30
N GLN A 288 13.76 -5.06 9.04
CA GLN A 288 13.39 -4.47 10.32
C GLN A 288 12.82 -3.05 10.20
N LEU A 289 13.16 -2.33 9.13
CA LEU A 289 12.68 -0.97 8.88
C LEU A 289 11.38 -0.90 8.05
N TYR A 290 10.65 -2.01 7.91
CA TYR A 290 9.32 -1.96 7.30
C TYR A 290 8.28 -1.34 8.25
N SER A 291 8.43 -1.51 9.57
CA SER A 291 7.53 -0.95 10.59
C SER A 291 7.78 0.55 10.80
N GLU A 292 6.72 1.33 10.88
CA GLU A 292 6.79 2.77 11.18
C GLU A 292 7.33 3.04 12.60
N ARG A 293 7.08 2.15 13.56
CA ARG A 293 7.70 2.23 14.89
C ARG A 293 9.22 2.11 14.79
N MET A 294 9.73 1.12 14.07
CA MET A 294 11.18 0.96 13.89
C MET A 294 11.80 2.09 13.07
N ARG A 295 11.10 2.62 12.06
CA ARG A 295 11.53 3.84 11.36
C ARG A 295 11.67 5.04 12.29
N ARG A 296 10.76 5.19 13.27
CA ARG A 296 10.85 6.25 14.30
C ARG A 296 12.03 6.01 15.25
N VAL A 297 12.20 4.78 15.74
CA VAL A 297 13.34 4.40 16.60
C VAL A 297 14.67 4.67 15.90
N PHE A 298 14.81 4.27 14.64
CA PHE A 298 16.01 4.53 13.85
C PHE A 298 16.29 6.03 13.71
N ARG A 299 15.28 6.83 13.34
CA ARG A 299 15.42 8.29 13.20
C ARG A 299 15.80 8.97 14.52
N ASP A 300 15.19 8.56 15.64
CA ASP A 300 15.50 9.10 16.97
C ASP A 300 16.91 8.69 17.44
N ALA A 301 17.31 7.45 17.20
CA ALA A 301 18.67 7.00 17.49
C ALA A 301 19.72 7.79 16.68
N VAL A 302 19.50 7.97 15.37
CA VAL A 302 20.39 8.76 14.50
C VAL A 302 20.44 10.23 14.94
N SER A 303 19.31 10.83 15.33
CA SER A 303 19.28 12.23 15.76
C SER A 303 19.99 12.46 17.10
N ARG A 304 19.89 11.51 18.04
CA ARG A 304 20.54 11.55 19.36
C ARG A 304 21.93 10.93 19.38
N ASN A 305 22.39 10.37 18.27
CA ASN A 305 23.60 9.54 18.18
C ASN A 305 23.64 8.43 19.26
N ASN A 306 22.50 7.78 19.50
CA ASN A 306 22.35 6.74 20.52
C ASN A 306 22.25 5.35 19.88
N LEU A 307 23.40 4.77 19.56
CA LEU A 307 23.48 3.44 18.94
C LEU A 307 22.96 2.33 19.86
N GLU A 308 23.23 2.45 21.17
CA GLU A 308 22.85 1.44 22.16
C GLU A 308 21.34 1.27 22.26
N SER A 309 20.58 2.37 22.24
CA SER A 309 19.11 2.32 22.25
C SER A 309 18.55 1.65 20.97
N LEU A 310 19.15 1.93 19.82
CA LEU A 310 18.78 1.27 18.55
C LEU A 310 19.07 -0.22 18.61
N LYS A 311 20.25 -0.60 19.12
CA LYS A 311 20.69 -1.98 19.25
C LYS A 311 19.74 -2.79 20.13
N GLN A 312 19.46 -2.31 21.33
CA GLN A 312 18.55 -2.98 22.26
C GLN A 312 17.16 -3.19 21.65
N THR A 313 16.62 -2.16 20.99
CA THR A 313 15.28 -2.24 20.38
C THR A 313 15.25 -3.17 19.18
N ALA A 314 16.26 -3.11 18.31
CA ALA A 314 16.37 -3.97 17.12
C ALA A 314 16.54 -5.45 17.51
N GLN A 315 17.41 -5.74 18.49
CA GLN A 315 17.60 -7.09 19.00
C GLN A 315 16.33 -7.66 19.62
N TYR A 316 15.67 -6.89 20.51
CA TYR A 316 14.43 -7.32 21.12
C TYR A 316 13.36 -7.65 20.08
N ARG A 317 13.16 -6.75 19.10
CA ARG A 317 12.19 -6.95 18.02
C ARG A 317 12.53 -8.17 17.18
N TYR A 318 13.78 -8.32 16.73
CA TYR A 318 14.23 -9.44 15.92
C TYR A 318 13.95 -10.78 16.61
N HIS A 319 14.34 -10.92 17.88
CA HIS A 319 14.11 -12.14 18.64
C HIS A 319 12.62 -12.43 18.85
N MET A 320 11.82 -11.40 19.11
CA MET A 320 10.38 -11.54 19.26
C MET A 320 9.69 -11.92 17.95
N GLU A 321 10.01 -11.28 16.83
CA GLU A 321 9.48 -11.61 15.50
C GLU A 321 9.69 -13.09 15.20
N HIS A 322 10.95 -13.52 15.29
CA HIS A 322 11.36 -14.87 15.02
C HIS A 322 10.63 -15.90 15.91
N ARG A 323 10.53 -15.64 17.21
CA ARG A 323 9.80 -16.49 18.14
C ARG A 323 8.32 -16.58 17.78
N LEU A 324 7.68 -15.44 17.53
CA LEU A 324 6.24 -15.38 17.25
C LEU A 324 5.92 -16.05 15.91
N GLN A 325 6.78 -15.92 14.90
CA GLN A 325 6.59 -16.60 13.62
C GLN A 325 6.77 -18.11 13.71
N GLU A 326 7.76 -18.59 14.48
CA GLU A 326 7.92 -20.02 14.75
C GLU A 326 6.69 -20.59 15.46
N MET A 327 6.19 -19.89 16.49
CA MET A 327 4.95 -20.29 17.16
C MET A 327 3.75 -20.28 16.23
N HIS A 328 3.63 -19.25 15.38
CA HIS A 328 2.53 -19.17 14.41
C HIS A 328 2.55 -20.36 13.45
N LYS A 329 3.73 -20.74 12.94
CA LYS A 329 3.90 -21.90 12.07
C LYS A 329 3.48 -23.20 12.75
N LEU A 330 3.85 -23.38 14.02
CA LEU A 330 3.43 -24.55 14.80
C LEU A 330 1.91 -24.59 14.98
N TYR A 331 1.28 -23.45 15.26
CA TYR A 331 -0.19 -23.38 15.36
C TYR A 331 -0.89 -23.67 14.03
N GLU A 332 -0.35 -23.22 12.89
CA GLU A 332 -0.86 -23.58 11.57
C GLU A 332 -0.78 -25.10 11.34
N MET A 333 0.32 -25.74 11.74
CA MET A 333 0.48 -27.21 11.64
C MET A 333 -0.53 -27.95 12.52
N ASP A 334 -0.72 -27.50 13.76
CA ASP A 334 -1.75 -28.02 14.68
C ASP A 334 -3.15 -27.91 14.08
N GLN A 335 -3.49 -26.77 13.46
CA GLN A 335 -4.78 -26.58 12.78
C GLN A 335 -4.97 -27.53 11.61
N LEU A 336 -3.92 -27.76 10.81
CA LEU A 336 -3.96 -28.75 9.72
C LEU A 336 -4.15 -30.18 10.25
N ALA A 337 -3.67 -30.46 11.47
CA ALA A 337 -3.91 -31.71 12.17
C ALA A 337 -5.29 -31.78 12.87
N GLY A 338 -6.13 -30.74 12.75
CA GLY A 338 -7.47 -30.69 13.33
C GLY A 338 -7.54 -30.16 14.77
N ILE A 339 -6.44 -29.63 15.31
CA ILE A 339 -6.39 -29.06 16.66
C ILE A 339 -6.79 -27.57 16.61
N ASP A 340 -7.78 -27.16 17.39
CA ASP A 340 -8.21 -25.75 17.45
C ASP A 340 -7.17 -24.89 18.20
N ARG A 341 -6.49 -24.01 17.46
CA ARG A 341 -5.51 -23.03 17.95
C ARG A 341 -5.91 -21.57 17.71
N ARG A 342 -7.19 -21.30 17.45
CA ARG A 342 -7.65 -19.95 17.07
C ARG A 342 -7.29 -18.90 18.13
N HIS A 343 -7.48 -19.22 19.40
CA HIS A 343 -7.18 -18.29 20.49
C HIS A 343 -5.69 -17.98 20.62
N GLU A 344 -4.83 -18.99 20.50
CA GLU A 344 -3.38 -18.83 20.56
C GLU A 344 -2.85 -18.03 19.36
N ILE A 345 -3.41 -18.25 18.17
CA ILE A 345 -3.10 -17.47 16.98
C ILE A 345 -3.47 -16.00 17.18
N GLU A 346 -4.67 -15.71 17.68
CA GLU A 346 -5.10 -14.34 17.96
C GLU A 346 -4.21 -13.66 19.01
N LYS A 347 -3.85 -14.38 20.08
CA LYS A 347 -2.92 -13.89 21.10
C LYS A 347 -1.54 -13.61 20.51
N ASN A 348 -1.01 -14.51 19.70
CA ASN A 348 0.29 -14.35 19.04
C ASN A 348 0.31 -13.11 18.12
N ILE A 349 -0.76 -12.91 17.33
CA ILE A 349 -0.94 -11.72 16.49
C ILE A 349 -1.05 -10.45 17.35
N SER A 350 -1.74 -10.50 18.48
CA SER A 350 -1.86 -9.36 19.41
C SER A 350 -0.51 -8.95 19.99
N ILE A 351 0.33 -9.92 20.37
CA ILE A 351 1.69 -9.66 20.86
C ILE A 351 2.54 -9.03 19.75
N TRP A 352 2.47 -9.52 18.50
CA TRP A 352 3.21 -8.91 17.40
C TRP A 352 2.82 -7.44 17.18
N LYS A 353 1.52 -7.15 17.22
CA LYS A 353 0.99 -5.78 17.05
C LYS A 353 1.40 -4.81 18.16
N SER A 354 1.74 -5.29 19.36
CA SER A 354 2.18 -4.40 20.45
C SER A 354 3.65 -3.97 20.33
N ILE A 355 4.43 -4.71 19.53
CA ILE A 355 5.86 -4.44 19.30
C ILE A 355 6.16 -3.94 17.88
N GLU A 356 5.19 -4.00 16.98
CA GLU A 356 5.15 -3.34 15.66
C GLU A 356 4.79 -1.86 15.74
#